data_AF-A0A0N9Y8I4-F1
#
_entry.id   AF-A0A0N9Y8I4-F1
#
_cell.length_a   1.000
_cell.length_b   1.000
_cell.length_c   1.000
_cell.angle_alpha   90.00
_cell.angle_beta   90.00
_cell.angle_gamma   90.00
#
_symmetry.space_group_name_H-M   'P 1'
#
loop_
_entity.id
_entity.type
_entity.pdbx_description
1 polymer ?
#
loop_
_entity_poly.entity_id
_entity_poly.type
_entity_poly.pdbx_seq_one_letter_code
_entity_poly.pdbx_strand_id
1 'polypeptide(L)'
;MLALGLAALSCAPHSTADTSTLRSAVDGARPPCPAFESDPILDGVASRANTETRAFKEHRARFVPFEDPMPVLQTLGYPAGKAKLIPGYGDTEEKAVRGVMVHGWEAIPDCTYTKYGVNVLPGDGYVLTALILVGE
;
A
#
# COMPACT_ATOMS: atom_id res chain seq x y z
N MET A 1 40.63 -36.39 17.65
CA MET A 1 39.36 -36.33 16.88
C MET A 1 38.66 -35.03 17.28
N LEU A 2 38.76 -33.98 16.48
CA LEU A 2 38.01 -32.74 16.68
C LEU A 2 36.77 -32.78 15.77
N ALA A 3 35.59 -32.79 16.36
CA ALA A 3 34.32 -32.69 15.64
C ALA A 3 33.98 -31.21 15.42
N LEU A 4 33.89 -30.78 14.16
CA LEU A 4 33.39 -29.46 13.76
C LEU A 4 31.86 -29.48 13.77
N GLY A 5 31.23 -28.63 14.59
CA GLY A 5 29.77 -28.50 14.68
C GLY A 5 29.17 -27.75 13.49
N LEU A 6 28.07 -28.26 12.95
CA LEU A 6 27.25 -27.59 11.94
C LEU A 6 26.52 -26.39 12.58
N ALA A 7 26.79 -25.18 12.09
CA ALA A 7 25.98 -24.01 12.40
C ALA A 7 24.75 -23.99 11.48
N ALA A 8 23.56 -24.15 12.06
CA ALA A 8 22.30 -23.99 11.34
C ALA A 8 22.02 -22.49 11.12
N LEU A 9 22.00 -22.05 9.86
CA LEU A 9 21.49 -20.73 9.48
C LEU A 9 19.97 -20.72 9.70
N SER A 10 19.51 -20.08 10.77
CA SER A 10 18.09 -19.81 11.00
C SER A 10 17.66 -18.65 10.10
N CYS A 11 16.97 -18.94 9.01
CA CYS A 11 16.36 -17.94 8.16
C CYS A 11 15.15 -17.37 8.92
N ALA A 12 15.28 -16.17 9.50
CA ALA A 12 14.16 -15.51 10.18
C ALA A 12 13.03 -15.25 9.17
N PRO A 13 11.75 -15.45 9.55
CA PRO A 13 10.63 -15.12 8.70
C PRO A 13 10.65 -13.62 8.40
N HIS A 14 10.56 -13.28 7.11
CA HIS A 14 10.33 -11.90 6.69
C HIS A 14 8.94 -11.54 7.22
N SER A 15 8.86 -10.63 8.18
CA SER A 15 7.57 -10.09 8.62
C SER A 15 6.98 -9.32 7.44
N THR A 16 6.08 -9.95 6.70
CA THR A 16 5.15 -9.25 5.82
C THR A 16 4.36 -8.30 6.70
N ALA A 17 4.32 -7.02 6.35
CA ALA A 17 3.42 -6.07 6.99
C ALA A 17 1.98 -6.59 6.83
N ASP A 18 1.26 -6.73 7.95
CA ASP A 18 -0.13 -7.16 7.91
C ASP A 18 -0.96 -6.10 7.17
N THR A 19 -1.67 -6.52 6.14
CA THR A 19 -2.57 -5.64 5.34
C THR A 19 -4.02 -6.07 5.46
N SER A 20 -4.32 -7.11 6.25
CA SER A 20 -5.64 -7.74 6.32
C SER A 20 -6.74 -6.78 6.74
N THR A 21 -6.48 -5.91 7.73
CA THR A 21 -7.40 -4.87 8.20
C THR A 21 -7.76 -3.90 7.08
N LEU A 22 -6.74 -3.38 6.37
CA LEU A 22 -6.92 -2.41 5.30
C LEU A 22 -7.67 -3.02 4.11
N ARG A 23 -7.31 -4.23 3.68
CA ARG A 23 -7.99 -4.94 2.60
C ARG A 23 -9.47 -5.17 2.94
N SER A 24 -9.72 -5.69 4.14
CA SER A 24 -11.09 -5.96 4.61
C SER A 24 -11.95 -4.68 4.66
N ALA A 25 -11.36 -3.55 5.06
CA ALA A 25 -12.05 -2.26 5.06
C ALA A 25 -12.37 -1.76 3.64
N VAL A 26 -11.41 -1.86 2.70
CA VAL A 26 -11.58 -1.46 1.29
C VAL A 26 -12.63 -2.33 0.60
N ASP A 27 -12.53 -3.65 0.76
CA ASP A 27 -13.46 -4.61 0.16
C ASP A 27 -14.87 -4.45 0.74
N GLY A 28 -14.98 -4.21 2.06
CA GLY A 28 -16.26 -3.96 2.73
C GLY A 28 -16.91 -2.61 2.38
N ALA A 29 -16.12 -1.62 1.97
CA ALA A 29 -16.60 -0.31 1.51
C ALA A 29 -17.03 -0.30 0.03
N ARG A 30 -16.79 -1.39 -0.70
CA ARG A 30 -17.21 -1.56 -2.09
C ARG A 30 -18.76 -1.72 -2.14
N PRO A 31 -19.50 -0.84 -2.83
CA PRO A 31 -20.95 -0.97 -3.04
C PRO A 31 -21.19 -2.06 -4.13
N PRO A 32 -22.33 -2.18 -4.86
CA PRO A 32 -22.57 -3.33 -5.74
C PRO A 32 -21.77 -3.25 -7.08
N CYS A 33 -20.46 -3.07 -6.98
CA CYS A 33 -19.48 -3.28 -8.03
C CYS A 33 -18.94 -4.72 -7.92
N PRO A 34 -18.33 -5.25 -9.00
CA PRO A 34 -17.45 -6.41 -8.87
C PRO A 34 -16.38 -6.18 -7.81
N ALA A 35 -15.98 -7.26 -7.14
CA ALA A 35 -14.86 -7.27 -6.21
C ALA A 35 -13.60 -6.75 -6.90
N PHE A 36 -12.76 -6.03 -6.16
CA PHE A 36 -11.47 -5.63 -6.69
C PHE A 36 -10.59 -6.86 -6.92
N GLU A 37 -9.87 -6.87 -8.03
CA GLU A 37 -8.78 -7.83 -8.26
C GLU A 37 -7.51 -7.28 -7.59
N SER A 38 -7.00 -8.00 -6.59
CA SER A 38 -5.73 -7.64 -5.95
C SER A 38 -4.57 -7.90 -6.90
N ASP A 39 -3.65 -6.94 -7.01
CA ASP A 39 -2.49 -7.03 -7.89
C ASP A 39 -1.18 -6.71 -7.12
N PRO A 40 -0.21 -7.64 -7.07
CA PRO A 40 1.04 -7.45 -6.34
C PRO A 40 1.92 -6.32 -6.90
N ILE A 41 1.77 -5.95 -8.18
CA ILE A 41 2.47 -4.78 -8.73
C ILE A 41 1.94 -3.51 -8.07
N LEU A 42 0.62 -3.43 -7.88
CA LEU A 42 -0.03 -2.30 -7.22
C LEU A 42 0.30 -2.25 -5.73
N ASP A 43 0.48 -3.40 -5.06
CA ASP A 43 1.03 -3.45 -3.69
C ASP A 43 2.44 -2.83 -3.63
N GLY A 44 3.28 -3.09 -4.64
CA GLY A 44 4.60 -2.48 -4.79
C GLY A 44 4.53 -0.95 -4.99
N VAL A 45 3.58 -0.46 -5.78
CA VAL A 45 3.35 0.98 -5.96
C VAL A 45 2.83 1.63 -4.66
N ALA A 46 1.93 0.97 -3.94
CA ALA A 46 1.47 1.43 -2.62
C ALA A 46 2.61 1.47 -1.60
N SER A 47 3.48 0.46 -1.60
CA SER A 47 4.69 0.41 -0.75
C SER A 47 5.65 1.55 -1.06
N ARG A 48 5.83 1.87 -2.34
CA ARG A 48 6.62 3.03 -2.77
C ARG A 48 6.02 4.34 -2.27
N ALA A 49 4.71 4.54 -2.41
CA ALA A 49 4.02 5.75 -1.94
C ALA A 49 4.25 5.99 -0.44
N ASN A 50 4.05 4.95 0.38
CA ASN A 50 4.29 5.03 1.83
C ASN A 50 5.77 5.26 2.17
N THR A 51 6.69 4.60 1.45
CA THR A 51 8.13 4.74 1.70
C THR A 51 8.62 6.16 1.38
N GLU A 52 8.17 6.74 0.27
CA GLU A 52 8.47 8.12 -0.10
C GLU A 52 7.84 9.11 0.90
N THR A 53 6.58 8.89 1.29
CA THR A 53 5.89 9.72 2.30
C THR A 53 6.59 9.70 3.64
N ARG A 54 7.01 8.51 4.10
CA ARG A 54 7.82 8.35 5.31
C ARG A 54 9.13 9.13 5.21
N ALA A 55 9.87 8.95 4.12
CA ALA A 55 11.13 9.66 3.93
C ALA A 55 10.93 11.19 3.92
N PHE A 56 9.83 11.68 3.35
CA PHE A 56 9.49 13.10 3.35
C PHE A 56 9.15 13.62 4.74
N LYS A 57 8.26 12.92 5.46
CA LYS A 57 7.90 13.24 6.84
C LYS A 57 9.11 13.27 7.77
N GLU A 58 10.05 12.36 7.56
CA GLU A 58 11.26 12.22 8.37
C GLU A 58 12.41 13.11 7.86
N HIS A 59 12.12 14.04 6.95
CA HIS A 59 13.08 15.01 6.39
C HIS A 59 14.32 14.37 5.76
N ARG A 60 14.18 13.15 5.22
CA ARG A 60 15.23 12.42 4.49
C ARG A 60 15.03 12.41 2.98
N ALA A 61 13.85 12.76 2.50
CA ALA A 61 13.56 12.78 1.07
C ALA A 61 14.27 13.94 0.36
N ARG A 62 14.74 13.67 -0.85
CA ARG A 62 15.27 14.71 -1.76
C ARG A 62 14.17 15.36 -2.60
N PHE A 63 13.02 14.70 -2.71
CA PHE A 63 11.89 15.11 -3.55
C PHE A 63 10.59 14.96 -2.76
N VAL A 64 9.55 15.67 -3.19
CA VAL A 64 8.18 15.48 -2.68
C VAL A 64 7.67 14.11 -3.15
N PRO A 65 6.93 13.35 -2.31
CA PRO A 65 6.32 12.08 -2.71
C PRO A 65 5.39 12.26 -3.91
N PHE A 66 5.28 11.24 -4.76
CA PHE A 66 4.27 11.30 -5.83
C PHE A 66 2.85 11.22 -5.26
N GLU A 67 1.93 11.93 -5.91
CA GLU A 67 0.49 11.90 -5.59
C GLU A 67 -0.32 11.22 -6.70
N ASP A 68 0.11 11.36 -7.96
CA ASP A 68 -0.46 10.66 -9.10
C ASP A 68 0.35 9.37 -9.39
N PRO A 69 -0.26 8.17 -9.28
CA PRO A 69 0.42 6.92 -9.60
C PRO A 69 0.59 6.67 -11.10
N MET A 70 -0.08 7.39 -12.00
CA MET A 70 -0.04 7.12 -13.44
C MET A 70 1.38 7.17 -14.04
N PRO A 71 2.24 8.18 -13.76
CA PRO A 71 3.62 8.18 -14.25
C PRO A 71 4.46 7.00 -13.75
N VAL A 72 4.20 6.55 -12.51
CA VAL A 72 4.87 5.38 -11.94
C VAL A 72 4.44 4.11 -12.68
N LEU A 73 3.14 3.92 -12.89
CA LEU A 73 2.59 2.76 -13.61
C LEU A 73 3.05 2.73 -15.06
N GLN A 74 3.09 3.87 -15.75
CA GLN A 74 3.62 3.99 -17.12
C GLN A 74 5.10 3.59 -17.21
N THR A 75 5.91 4.01 -16.23
CA THR A 75 7.33 3.63 -16.15
C THR A 75 7.50 2.11 -15.97
N LEU A 76 6.57 1.46 -15.27
CA LEU A 76 6.54 0.01 -15.09
C LEU A 76 5.96 -0.74 -16.30
N GLY A 77 5.43 -0.04 -17.30
CA GLY A 77 4.69 -0.65 -18.41
C GLY A 77 3.37 -1.29 -17.97
N TYR A 78 2.82 -0.89 -16.82
CA TYR A 78 1.57 -1.42 -16.30
C TYR A 78 0.39 -0.82 -17.07
N PRO A 79 -0.48 -1.65 -17.69
CA PRO A 79 -1.62 -1.14 -18.44
C PRO A 79 -2.68 -0.59 -17.48
N ALA A 80 -2.92 0.70 -17.55
CA ALA A 80 -3.94 1.42 -16.80
C ALA A 80 -4.44 2.60 -17.63
N GLY A 81 -5.76 2.77 -17.75
CA GLY A 81 -6.35 3.98 -18.34
C GLY A 81 -6.57 5.09 -17.30
N LYS A 82 -6.75 4.70 -16.04
CA LYS A 82 -6.82 5.60 -14.88
C LYS A 82 -6.26 4.93 -13.63
N ALA A 83 -5.71 5.74 -12.73
CA ALA A 83 -5.26 5.27 -11.43
C ALA A 83 -5.40 6.37 -10.36
N LYS A 84 -5.50 5.96 -9.10
CA LYS A 84 -5.56 6.89 -7.96
C LYS A 84 -4.83 6.32 -6.75
N LEU A 85 -4.01 7.15 -6.12
CA LEU A 85 -3.45 6.90 -4.80
C LEU A 85 -4.39 7.49 -3.75
N ILE A 86 -4.74 6.70 -2.75
CA ILE A 86 -5.52 7.10 -1.58
C ILE A 86 -4.65 6.86 -0.34
N PRO A 87 -4.04 7.91 0.22
CA PRO A 87 -3.21 7.78 1.41
C PRO A 87 -4.04 7.77 2.69
N GLY A 88 -3.46 7.23 3.76
CA GLY A 88 -3.98 7.32 5.11
C GLY A 88 -2.84 7.47 6.12
N TYR A 89 -3.16 8.11 7.24
CA TYR A 89 -2.22 8.43 8.31
C TYR A 89 -2.92 8.37 9.66
N GLY A 90 -2.26 7.85 10.68
CA GLY A 90 -2.75 7.85 12.05
C GLY A 90 -1.66 7.50 13.06
N ASP A 91 -1.90 7.75 14.33
CA ASP A 91 -1.10 7.23 15.46
C ASP A 91 -1.40 5.74 15.75
N THR A 92 -2.46 5.19 15.15
CA THR A 92 -2.77 3.75 15.12
C THR A 92 -3.11 3.31 13.70
N GLU A 93 -3.04 2.00 13.44
CA GLU A 93 -3.42 1.44 12.14
C GLU A 93 -4.89 1.72 11.81
N GLU A 94 -5.81 1.59 12.76
CA GLU A 94 -7.25 1.82 12.54
C GLU A 94 -7.54 3.25 12.11
N LYS A 95 -6.82 4.22 12.68
CA LYS A 95 -6.94 5.63 12.30
C LYS A 95 -6.36 5.88 10.91
N ALA A 96 -5.24 5.24 10.57
CA ALA A 96 -4.67 5.33 9.22
C ALA A 96 -5.60 4.68 8.18
N VAL A 97 -6.18 3.51 8.47
CA VAL A 97 -7.19 2.84 7.62
C VAL A 97 -8.43 3.73 7.47
N ARG A 98 -8.91 4.36 8.55
CA ARG A 98 -10.01 5.33 8.47
C ARG A 98 -9.67 6.51 7.55
N GLY A 99 -8.42 6.96 7.54
CA GLY A 99 -7.94 7.96 6.58
C GLY A 99 -8.17 7.53 5.13
N VAL A 100 -7.84 6.29 4.78
CA VAL A 100 -8.12 5.73 3.45
C VAL A 100 -9.62 5.73 3.15
N MET A 101 -10.47 5.35 4.11
CA MET A 101 -11.92 5.33 3.90
C MET A 101 -12.49 6.74 3.65
N VAL A 102 -11.99 7.74 4.37
CA VAL A 102 -12.42 9.14 4.23
C VAL A 102 -11.93 9.73 2.90
N HIS A 103 -10.65 9.55 2.56
CA HIS A 103 -10.09 10.09 1.32
C HIS A 103 -10.53 9.31 0.07
N GLY A 104 -10.91 8.04 0.24
CA GLY A 104 -11.39 7.15 -0.81
C GLY A 104 -12.90 7.18 -1.03
N TRP A 105 -13.65 8.02 -0.32
CA TRP A 105 -15.11 7.93 -0.25
C TRP A 105 -15.83 7.99 -1.61
N GLU A 106 -15.27 8.68 -2.61
CA GLU A 106 -15.79 8.71 -3.99
C GLU A 106 -15.17 7.64 -4.89
N ALA A 107 -13.92 7.26 -4.64
CA ALA A 107 -13.15 6.42 -5.55
C ALA A 107 -13.34 4.91 -5.29
N ILE A 108 -13.45 4.50 -4.02
CA ILE A 108 -13.76 3.11 -3.66
C ILE A 108 -15.11 2.65 -4.24
N PRO A 109 -16.19 3.46 -4.23
CA PRO A 109 -17.46 3.09 -4.85
C PRO A 109 -17.52 3.25 -6.38
N ASP A 110 -16.50 3.83 -7.00
CA ASP A 110 -16.45 3.95 -8.46
C ASP A 110 -16.11 2.59 -9.09
N CYS A 111 -17.09 1.99 -9.77
CA CYS A 111 -16.96 0.67 -10.38
C CYS A 111 -16.01 0.64 -11.59
N THR A 112 -15.56 1.79 -12.09
CA THR A 112 -14.57 1.83 -13.19
C THR A 112 -13.15 1.54 -12.71
N TYR A 113 -12.87 1.65 -11.40
CA TYR A 113 -11.69 1.02 -10.80
C TYR A 113 -11.97 -0.47 -10.60
N THR A 114 -11.09 -1.34 -11.05
CA THR A 114 -11.29 -2.80 -11.05
C THR A 114 -10.18 -3.54 -10.32
N LYS A 115 -8.98 -2.96 -10.26
CA LYS A 115 -7.81 -3.54 -9.60
C LYS A 115 -7.35 -2.66 -8.45
N TYR A 116 -6.70 -3.29 -7.47
CA TYR A 116 -6.12 -2.55 -6.37
C TYR A 116 -4.85 -3.19 -5.82
N GLY A 117 -4.10 -2.38 -5.09
CA GLY A 117 -3.02 -2.83 -4.22
C GLY A 117 -2.92 -1.94 -3.00
N VAL A 118 -2.39 -2.48 -1.90
CA VAL A 118 -2.34 -1.79 -0.62
C VAL A 118 -1.00 -1.96 0.08
N ASN A 119 -0.69 -1.01 0.95
CA ASN A 119 0.42 -1.13 1.88
C ASN A 119 0.10 -0.47 3.22
N VAL A 120 0.56 -1.11 4.31
CA VAL A 120 0.60 -0.55 5.66
C VAL A 120 2.07 -0.42 6.05
N LEU A 121 2.47 0.74 6.55
CA LEU A 121 3.85 1.03 6.92
C LEU A 121 3.92 1.74 8.27
N PRO A 122 4.32 1.04 9.34
CA PRO A 122 4.60 1.65 10.63
C PRO A 122 5.82 2.59 10.57
N GLY A 123 5.74 3.68 11.32
CA GLY A 123 6.83 4.59 11.65
C GLY A 123 6.88 4.88 13.15
N ASP A 124 7.73 5.82 13.56
CA ASP A 124 7.88 6.16 14.98
C ASP A 124 6.71 7.02 15.48
N GLY A 125 5.76 6.38 16.18
CA GLY A 125 4.54 7.02 16.70
C GLY A 125 3.46 7.30 15.65
N TYR A 126 3.55 6.67 14.47
CA TYR A 126 2.52 6.77 13.42
C TYR A 126 2.48 5.53 12.53
N VAL A 127 1.40 5.41 11.76
CA VAL A 127 1.18 4.41 10.72
C VAL A 127 0.77 5.14 9.45
N LEU A 128 1.38 4.76 8.34
CA LEU A 128 0.97 5.14 6.99
C LEU A 128 0.22 3.99 6.33
N THR A 129 -0.80 4.32 5.57
CA THR A 129 -1.50 3.39 4.70
C THR A 129 -1.59 3.97 3.29
N ALA A 130 -1.53 3.11 2.29
CA ALA A 130 -1.71 3.50 0.91
C ALA A 130 -2.62 2.47 0.22
N LEU A 131 -3.57 2.97 -0.54
CA LEU A 131 -4.39 2.21 -1.47
C LEU A 131 -4.15 2.76 -2.87
N ILE A 132 -3.79 1.90 -3.80
CA ILE A 132 -3.74 2.19 -5.23
C ILE A 132 -4.97 1.55 -5.86
N LEU A 133 -5.76 2.35 -6.57
CA LEU A 133 -6.86 1.89 -7.40
C LEU A 133 -6.49 2.07 -8.87
N VAL A 134 -6.83 1.10 -9.71
CA VAL A 134 -6.62 1.16 -11.16
C VAL A 134 -7.89 0.74 -11.91
N GLY A 135 -8.13 1.43 -13.03
CA GLY A 135 -9.20 1.14 -13.98
C GLY A 135 -8.74 1.36 -15.42
N GLU A 136 -9.62 1.02 -16.35
CA GLU A 136 -9.50 1.33 -17.79
C GLU A 136 -10.01 2.76 -18.10
#